data_AF-A0AAW4X536-F1
#
_entry.id   AF-A0AAW4X536-F1
#
_cell.length_a   1.000
_cell.length_b   1.000
_cell.length_c   1.000
_cell.angle_alpha   90.00
_cell.angle_beta   90.00
_cell.angle_gamma   90.00
#
_symmetry.space_group_name_H-M   'P 1'
#
loop_
_entity.id
_entity.type
_entity.pdbx_description
1 polymer ?
#
loop_
_entity_poly.entity_id
_entity_poly.type
_entity_poly.pdbx_seq_one_letter_code
_entity_poly.pdbx_strand_id
1 'polypeptide(L)'
;MGTMMLVYMIAPMILFLVNIIYGRRNNSWLILNGLLLLLFAGVTFLRVYINLPSRNLLSILISNGFWGIIYELITLSDWNDFSNGDKKWLKLLLGCISVCAGAFIIGCIGEVHSKLSVKPTWQSISKQYSKSSEAPTFKRNETPVALAPNTVLNRVRKSMSDIPNSQYFDTPDTVQAQYYKGKPVYIIPLKYDGFFAMRRAQEIPGYFIVDATNQNAEPKFVKKPYKYATSAYFNHDVDRQIYRNNPEWLTMSKPQLEIDDDGTPYWVQTVYKSETFSHRVNYQQLHVVVMNAQTGSQKTYSIKNLPKFIDEGITSDSAAQMNKVFGKYKHGFWNFSRTDVIKPTNNGPEDGVTSIFNRDGSISYFTDFTNPNSKADSAMGYSMINARTGKLTFYSANGIMDSTGAKENANQNYKAQQWKAKMPVLYNVNGRPTWVMTILDSSHAIRGYYYLDAQDQSIYGSGNNPTSALDAFRQALVNNGATARNTPGTKQKNIQGTVDRSVVVSDKNKVMFTLQGSNTVYTINTNDYAKANLIRPGDKLKFKASVVKGQSVGNVEDFINESLR
;
A
#
# COMPACT_ATOMS: atom_id res chain seq x y z
N MET A 1 21.65 14.98 -16.38
CA MET A 1 20.72 16.10 -16.65
C MET A 1 20.94 16.72 -18.01
N GLY A 2 22.18 17.09 -18.39
CA GLY A 2 22.46 17.61 -19.74
C GLY A 2 21.99 16.68 -20.87
N THR A 3 22.23 15.38 -20.76
CA THR A 3 21.73 14.38 -21.72
C THR A 3 20.21 14.41 -21.89
N MET A 4 19.44 14.51 -20.80
CA MET A 4 17.98 14.57 -20.89
C MET A 4 17.47 15.88 -21.46
N MET A 5 18.11 16.99 -21.11
CA MET A 5 17.84 18.29 -21.74
C MET A 5 18.01 18.20 -23.26
N LEU A 6 19.10 17.60 -23.74
CA LEU A 6 19.35 17.43 -25.18
C LEU A 6 18.24 16.60 -25.85
N VAL A 7 17.77 15.53 -25.20
CA VAL A 7 16.67 14.69 -25.72
C VAL A 7 15.36 15.49 -25.89
N TYR A 8 15.06 16.41 -24.99
CA TYR A 8 13.89 17.30 -25.12
C TYR A 8 14.10 18.49 -26.04
N MET A 9 15.33 18.72 -26.49
CA MET A 9 15.74 19.82 -27.36
C MET A 9 16.00 19.39 -28.81
N ILE A 10 15.79 18.11 -29.17
CA ILE A 10 16.09 17.57 -30.50
C ILE A 10 15.42 18.40 -31.60
N ALA A 11 14.11 18.68 -31.49
CA ALA A 11 13.39 19.45 -32.50
C ALA A 11 13.88 20.91 -32.59
N PRO A 12 13.94 21.71 -31.50
CA PRO A 12 14.55 23.04 -31.54
C PRO A 12 15.98 23.08 -32.11
N MET A 13 16.83 22.10 -31.78
CA MET A 13 18.20 22.02 -32.32
C MET A 13 18.24 21.74 -33.82
N ILE A 14 17.40 20.82 -34.31
CA ILE A 14 17.28 20.55 -35.75
C ILE A 14 16.75 21.80 -36.47
N LEU A 15 15.72 22.44 -35.93
CA LEU A 15 15.14 23.65 -36.52
C LEU A 15 16.13 24.81 -36.55
N PHE A 16 16.95 24.98 -35.51
CA PHE A 16 18.06 25.93 -35.50
C PHE A 16 19.02 25.70 -36.68
N LEU A 17 19.44 24.44 -36.91
CA LEU A 17 20.35 24.11 -38.02
C LEU A 17 19.70 24.31 -39.39
N VAL A 18 18.44 23.86 -39.56
CA VAL A 18 17.67 24.09 -40.80
C VAL A 18 17.57 25.58 -41.09
N ASN A 19 17.29 26.37 -40.07
CA ASN A 19 17.21 27.82 -40.17
C ASN A 19 18.56 28.45 -40.54
N ILE A 20 19.69 28.00 -40.01
CA ILE A 20 21.01 28.51 -40.44
C ILE A 20 21.32 28.16 -41.90
N ILE A 21 21.02 26.94 -42.33
CA ILE A 21 21.39 26.44 -43.67
C ILE A 21 20.53 27.08 -44.76
N TYR A 22 19.21 27.16 -44.52
CA TYR A 22 18.24 27.57 -45.54
C TYR A 22 17.63 28.95 -45.28
N GLY A 23 17.78 29.50 -44.08
CA GLY A 23 17.24 30.81 -43.71
C GLY A 23 18.11 31.98 -44.13
N ARG A 24 17.64 33.18 -43.78
CA ARG A 24 18.26 34.44 -44.19
C ARG A 24 19.67 34.58 -43.59
N ARG A 25 20.65 34.94 -44.44
CA ARG A 25 22.02 35.26 -44.01
C ARG A 25 22.17 36.69 -43.46
N ASN A 26 21.12 37.25 -42.84
CA ASN A 26 21.25 38.53 -42.14
C ASN A 26 21.76 38.28 -40.72
N ASN A 27 22.80 38.99 -40.30
CA ASN A 27 23.42 38.86 -38.99
C ASN A 27 22.41 39.02 -37.84
N SER A 28 21.47 39.96 -37.94
CA SER A 28 20.46 40.18 -36.89
C SER A 28 19.54 38.96 -36.68
N TRP A 29 19.18 38.28 -37.78
CA TRP A 29 18.32 37.09 -37.72
C TRP A 29 19.08 35.88 -37.19
N LEU A 30 20.35 35.70 -37.58
CA LEU A 30 21.21 34.65 -37.04
C LEU A 30 21.43 34.82 -35.53
N ILE A 31 21.61 36.06 -35.07
CA ILE A 31 21.70 36.40 -33.64
C ILE A 31 20.38 36.04 -32.93
N LEU A 32 19.23 36.44 -33.48
CA LEU A 32 17.92 36.12 -32.92
C LEU A 32 17.70 34.60 -32.80
N ASN A 33 18.02 33.85 -33.84
CA ASN A 33 17.89 32.39 -33.86
C ASN A 33 18.77 31.73 -32.78
N GLY A 34 20.01 32.22 -32.61
CA GLY A 34 20.91 31.79 -31.54
C GLY A 34 20.37 32.10 -30.13
N LEU A 35 19.85 33.32 -29.92
CA LEU A 35 19.23 33.71 -28.65
C LEU A 35 17.99 32.87 -28.35
N LEU A 36 17.18 32.57 -29.36
CA LEU A 36 15.99 31.72 -29.23
C LEU A 36 16.38 30.30 -28.80
N LEU A 37 17.39 29.70 -29.43
CA LEU A 37 17.88 28.39 -29.05
C LEU A 37 18.38 28.39 -27.59
N LEU A 38 19.14 29.42 -27.17
CA LEU A 38 19.62 29.55 -25.79
C LEU A 38 18.47 29.70 -24.79
N LEU A 39 17.43 30.46 -25.13
CA LEU A 39 16.22 30.58 -24.31
C LEU A 39 15.53 29.23 -24.13
N PHE A 40 15.29 28.50 -25.22
CA PHE A 40 14.69 27.17 -25.18
C PHE A 40 15.55 26.17 -24.41
N ALA A 41 16.86 26.24 -24.58
CA ALA A 41 17.81 25.45 -23.82
C ALA A 41 17.71 25.73 -22.32
N GLY A 42 17.67 27.01 -21.91
CA GLY A 42 17.49 27.43 -20.52
C GLY A 42 16.16 26.97 -19.91
N VAL A 43 15.04 27.18 -20.63
CA VAL A 43 13.70 26.76 -20.21
C VAL A 43 13.62 25.24 -20.08
N THR A 44 14.15 24.50 -21.07
CA THR A 44 14.14 23.03 -21.05
C THR A 44 15.05 22.49 -19.95
N PHE A 45 16.21 23.10 -19.71
CA PHE A 45 17.08 22.74 -18.59
C PHE A 45 16.34 22.93 -17.27
N LEU A 46 15.70 24.08 -17.06
CA LEU A 46 14.96 24.38 -15.84
C LEU A 46 13.80 23.38 -15.63
N ARG A 47 13.06 23.06 -16.70
CA ARG A 47 11.98 22.07 -16.67
C ARG A 47 12.50 20.68 -16.33
N VAL A 48 13.57 20.22 -16.99
CA VAL A 48 14.16 18.89 -16.73
C VAL A 48 14.72 18.82 -15.31
N TYR A 49 15.32 19.90 -14.85
CA TYR A 49 15.87 19.99 -13.51
C TYR A 49 14.75 19.96 -12.46
N ILE A 50 13.74 20.83 -12.54
CA ILE A 50 12.72 20.95 -11.49
C ILE A 50 11.69 19.82 -11.56
N ASN A 51 11.17 19.51 -12.74
CA ASN A 51 9.98 18.65 -12.87
C ASN A 51 10.30 17.17 -13.11
N LEU A 52 11.57 16.84 -13.39
CA LEU A 52 12.00 15.45 -13.66
C LEU A 52 11.05 14.73 -14.66
N PRO A 53 10.79 15.30 -15.86
CA PRO A 53 9.74 14.82 -16.76
C PRO A 53 10.01 13.38 -17.23
N SER A 54 8.93 12.64 -17.53
CA SER A 54 9.01 11.24 -17.94
C SER A 54 9.85 11.06 -19.21
N ARG A 55 10.84 10.18 -19.14
CA ARG A 55 11.79 9.89 -20.22
C ARG A 55 11.24 8.90 -21.25
N ASN A 56 9.95 8.64 -21.19
CA ASN A 56 9.23 7.83 -22.16
C ASN A 56 9.23 8.50 -23.55
N LEU A 57 9.33 7.68 -24.61
CA LEU A 57 9.32 8.16 -25.99
C LEU A 57 8.13 9.07 -26.31
N LEU A 58 6.93 8.75 -25.83
CA LEU A 58 5.72 9.55 -26.06
C LEU A 58 5.85 10.94 -25.43
N SER A 59 6.35 11.02 -24.20
CA SER A 59 6.59 12.29 -23.51
C SER A 59 7.65 13.13 -24.23
N ILE A 60 8.68 12.48 -24.79
CA ILE A 60 9.72 13.14 -25.60
C ILE A 60 9.13 13.67 -26.91
N LEU A 61 8.30 12.88 -27.60
CA LEU A 61 7.64 13.27 -28.85
C LEU A 61 6.67 14.45 -28.64
N ILE A 62 5.82 14.39 -27.61
CA ILE A 62 4.90 15.47 -27.26
C ILE A 62 5.69 16.76 -27.00
N SER A 63 6.75 16.67 -26.18
CA SER A 63 7.54 17.84 -25.82
C SER A 63 8.29 18.42 -27.01
N ASN A 64 8.93 17.60 -27.84
CA ASN A 64 9.66 18.06 -29.02
C ASN A 64 8.71 18.60 -30.10
N GLY A 65 7.55 17.97 -30.30
CA GLY A 65 6.53 18.47 -31.22
C GLY A 65 5.99 19.84 -30.78
N PHE A 66 5.64 19.98 -29.50
CA PHE A 66 5.15 21.24 -28.94
C PHE A 66 6.20 22.36 -29.01
N TRP A 67 7.40 22.12 -28.50
CA TRP A 67 8.46 23.13 -28.53
C TRP A 67 8.97 23.42 -29.94
N GLY A 68 9.00 22.42 -30.83
CA GLY A 68 9.35 22.62 -32.24
C GLY A 68 8.35 23.54 -32.96
N ILE A 69 7.05 23.36 -32.73
CA ILE A 69 6.02 24.25 -33.29
C ILE A 69 6.20 25.67 -32.77
N ILE A 70 6.38 25.85 -31.46
CA ILE A 70 6.55 27.20 -30.88
C ILE A 70 7.82 27.85 -31.42
N TYR A 71 8.93 27.10 -31.49
CA TYR A 71 10.18 27.58 -32.05
C TYR A 71 9.97 28.14 -33.46
N GLU A 72 9.28 27.37 -34.31
CA GLU A 72 9.06 27.74 -35.71
C GLU A 72 8.04 28.88 -35.88
N LEU A 73 7.03 28.97 -35.02
CA LEU A 73 6.10 30.10 -35.03
C LEU A 73 6.79 31.43 -34.68
N ILE A 74 7.75 31.40 -33.76
CA ILE A 74 8.52 32.58 -33.39
C ILE A 74 9.45 33.00 -34.53
N THR A 75 10.13 32.06 -35.19
CA THR A 75 10.97 32.36 -36.37
C THR A 75 10.15 32.87 -37.57
N LEU A 76 8.87 32.49 -37.68
CA LEU A 76 7.94 32.99 -38.70
C LEU A 76 7.36 34.39 -38.40
N SER A 77 7.29 34.79 -37.12
CA SER A 77 6.62 36.03 -36.70
C SER A 77 7.27 37.32 -37.19
N ASP A 78 8.48 37.24 -37.75
CA ASP A 78 9.19 38.32 -38.44
C ASP A 78 8.61 38.53 -39.87
N TRP A 79 7.28 38.74 -39.93
CA TRP A 79 6.41 38.55 -41.09
C TRP A 79 6.47 39.70 -42.13
N ASN A 80 7.06 40.84 -41.79
CA ASN A 80 6.99 42.07 -42.62
C ASN A 80 7.66 41.97 -44.00
N ASP A 81 8.29 40.84 -44.32
CA ASP A 81 9.23 40.73 -45.42
C ASP A 81 8.97 39.48 -46.29
N PHE A 82 7.85 38.76 -46.04
CA PHE A 82 7.41 37.57 -46.78
C PHE A 82 6.71 37.86 -48.10
N SER A 83 6.38 39.13 -48.38
CA SER A 83 5.64 39.51 -49.59
C SER A 83 6.49 39.37 -50.87
N ASN A 84 7.83 39.35 -50.77
CA ASN A 84 8.73 39.39 -51.94
C ASN A 84 9.74 38.22 -52.05
N GLY A 85 9.29 36.99 -51.75
CA GLY A 85 9.58 35.90 -52.69
C GLY A 85 10.72 34.93 -52.39
N ASP A 86 10.67 34.20 -51.27
CA ASP A 86 11.22 32.83 -51.26
C ASP A 86 10.19 31.79 -50.84
N LYS A 87 9.32 31.43 -51.82
CA LYS A 87 8.28 30.41 -51.66
C LYS A 87 8.86 29.02 -51.31
N LYS A 88 10.14 28.76 -51.59
CA LYS A 88 10.79 27.48 -51.23
C LYS A 88 11.06 27.41 -49.74
N TRP A 89 11.56 28.50 -49.16
CA TRP A 89 11.84 28.57 -47.72
C TRP A 89 10.56 28.47 -46.88
N LEU A 90 9.49 29.19 -47.26
CA LEU A 90 8.19 29.07 -46.58
C LEU A 90 7.63 27.63 -46.62
N LYS A 91 7.75 26.94 -47.76
CA LYS A 91 7.34 25.53 -47.88
C LYS A 91 8.16 24.61 -46.96
N LEU A 92 9.45 24.87 -46.82
CA LEU A 92 10.33 24.12 -45.92
C LEU A 92 9.91 24.29 -44.45
N LEU A 93 9.63 25.53 -44.02
CA LEU A 93 9.19 25.80 -42.64
C LEU A 93 7.82 25.19 -42.33
N LEU A 94 6.86 25.33 -43.24
CA LEU A 94 5.56 24.65 -43.12
C LEU A 94 5.71 23.12 -43.08
N GLY A 95 6.67 22.58 -43.84
CA GLY A 95 7.06 21.17 -43.76
C GLY A 95 7.59 20.79 -42.39
N CYS A 96 8.46 21.62 -41.79
CA CYS A 96 9.00 21.40 -40.45
C CYS A 96 7.90 21.44 -39.37
N ILE A 97 6.98 22.42 -39.44
CA ILE A 97 5.80 22.48 -38.56
C ILE A 97 4.97 21.22 -38.69
N SER A 98 4.76 20.73 -39.93
CA SER A 98 3.99 19.51 -40.19
C SER A 98 4.64 18.28 -39.55
N VAL A 99 5.98 18.17 -39.60
CA VAL A 99 6.73 17.09 -38.92
C VAL A 99 6.59 17.19 -37.40
N CYS A 100 6.75 18.39 -36.83
CA CYS A 100 6.57 18.61 -35.38
C CYS A 100 5.14 18.32 -34.92
N ALA A 101 4.14 18.73 -35.71
CA ALA A 101 2.73 18.43 -35.47
C ALA A 101 2.47 16.92 -35.55
N GLY A 102 3.04 16.21 -36.53
CA GLY A 102 2.99 14.75 -36.62
C GLY A 102 3.56 14.07 -35.38
N ALA A 103 4.74 14.50 -34.92
CA ALA A 103 5.35 13.97 -33.68
C ALA A 103 4.48 14.23 -32.44
N PHE A 104 3.92 15.44 -32.31
CA PHE A 104 3.00 15.78 -31.23
C PHE A 104 1.74 14.90 -31.24
N ILE A 105 1.12 14.75 -32.41
CA ILE A 105 -0.09 13.93 -32.59
C ILE A 105 0.21 12.46 -32.28
N ILE A 106 1.29 11.89 -32.80
CA ILE A 106 1.70 10.50 -32.51
C ILE A 106 1.91 10.31 -31.00
N GLY A 107 2.61 11.24 -30.35
CA GLY A 107 2.82 11.20 -28.90
C GLY A 107 1.50 11.21 -28.12
N CYS A 108 0.59 12.14 -28.47
CA CYS A 108 -0.73 12.25 -27.85
C CYS A 108 -1.60 11.00 -28.07
N ILE A 109 -1.67 10.50 -29.31
CA ILE A 109 -2.40 9.26 -29.64
C ILE A 109 -1.81 8.08 -28.88
N GLY A 110 -0.48 7.98 -28.78
CA GLY A 110 0.20 6.93 -28.02
C GLY A 110 -0.09 7.00 -26.52
N GLU A 111 -0.20 8.19 -25.92
CA GLU A 111 -0.58 8.36 -24.51
C GLU A 111 -2.03 7.95 -24.27
N VAL A 112 -2.94 8.33 -25.18
CA VAL A 112 -4.34 7.88 -25.16
C VAL A 112 -4.40 6.36 -25.28
N HIS A 113 -3.71 5.78 -26.27
CA HIS A 113 -3.63 4.33 -26.46
C HIS A 113 -3.09 3.62 -25.21
N SER A 114 -2.04 4.16 -24.58
CA SER A 114 -1.46 3.59 -23.35
C SER A 114 -2.46 3.52 -22.20
N LYS A 115 -3.32 4.55 -22.05
CA LYS A 115 -4.36 4.60 -21.01
C LYS A 115 -5.56 3.71 -21.30
N LEU A 116 -5.87 3.47 -22.57
CA LEU A 116 -7.01 2.63 -22.99
C LEU A 116 -6.63 1.14 -23.08
N SER A 117 -5.40 0.82 -23.47
CA SER A 117 -4.93 -0.55 -23.70
C SER A 117 -4.19 -1.10 -22.48
N VAL A 118 -4.89 -1.18 -21.34
CA VAL A 118 -4.35 -1.58 -20.01
C VAL A 118 -4.40 -3.08 -19.72
N LYS A 119 -5.01 -3.87 -20.60
CA LYS A 119 -5.09 -5.34 -20.45
C LYS A 119 -3.70 -6.01 -20.36
N PRO A 120 -2.69 -5.62 -21.16
CA PRO A 120 -1.32 -6.15 -21.02
C PRO A 120 -0.71 -5.85 -19.63
N THR A 121 -0.89 -4.63 -19.12
CA THR A 121 -0.45 -4.26 -17.77
C THR A 121 -1.11 -5.15 -16.71
N TRP A 122 -2.42 -5.39 -16.81
CA TRP A 122 -3.12 -6.32 -15.91
C TRP A 122 -2.60 -7.76 -16.02
N GLN A 123 -2.32 -8.23 -17.24
CA GLN A 123 -1.78 -9.57 -17.48
C GLN A 123 -0.37 -9.73 -16.88
N SER A 124 0.44 -8.67 -16.91
CA SER A 124 1.80 -8.67 -16.36
C SER A 124 1.87 -8.81 -14.83
N ILE A 125 0.79 -8.57 -14.10
CA ILE A 125 0.78 -8.82 -12.65
C ILE A 125 0.98 -10.32 -12.41
N SER A 126 2.08 -10.68 -11.74
CA SER A 126 2.31 -12.03 -11.20
C SER A 126 1.29 -12.28 -10.11
N LYS A 127 0.25 -13.06 -10.41
CA LYS A 127 -0.91 -13.26 -9.55
C LYS A 127 -1.25 -14.73 -9.39
N GLN A 128 -1.67 -15.09 -8.18
CA GLN A 128 -2.25 -16.40 -7.88
C GLN A 128 -3.55 -16.21 -7.10
N TYR A 129 -4.54 -17.04 -7.41
CA TYR A 129 -5.78 -17.12 -6.64
C TYR A 129 -5.63 -18.24 -5.62
N SER A 130 -5.82 -17.91 -4.34
CA SER A 130 -5.78 -18.91 -3.28
C SER A 130 -6.89 -19.94 -3.48
N LYS A 131 -6.55 -21.22 -3.33
CA LYS A 131 -7.54 -22.31 -3.27
C LYS A 131 -8.35 -22.29 -1.98
N SER A 132 -7.77 -21.71 -0.91
CA SER A 132 -8.46 -21.48 0.35
C SER A 132 -9.16 -20.13 0.30
N SER A 133 -10.46 -20.13 0.61
CA SER A 133 -11.23 -18.92 0.92
C SER A 133 -11.08 -18.48 2.38
N GLU A 134 -10.33 -19.23 3.18
CA GLU A 134 -10.12 -18.89 4.59
C GLU A 134 -9.01 -17.86 4.76
N ALA A 135 -9.22 -16.93 5.69
CA ALA A 135 -8.20 -15.97 6.09
C ALA A 135 -7.00 -16.66 6.77
N PRO A 136 -5.81 -16.03 6.82
CA PRO A 136 -4.65 -16.60 7.49
C PRO A 136 -4.97 -16.82 8.97
N THR A 137 -4.62 -17.98 9.51
CA THR A 137 -4.96 -18.33 10.89
C THR A 137 -4.25 -17.41 11.88
N PHE A 138 -5.02 -16.73 12.73
CA PHE A 138 -4.51 -16.05 13.90
C PHE A 138 -4.15 -17.11 14.95
N LYS A 139 -2.88 -17.13 15.35
CA LYS A 139 -2.43 -17.98 16.45
C LYS A 139 -1.96 -17.10 17.59
N ARG A 140 -2.44 -17.42 18.80
CA ARG A 140 -2.06 -16.72 20.04
C ARG A 140 -0.55 -16.76 20.18
N ASN A 141 0.07 -15.62 20.50
CA ASN A 141 1.51 -15.46 20.71
C ASN A 141 2.41 -15.78 19.48
N GLU A 142 1.86 -16.28 18.37
CA GLU A 142 2.59 -16.63 17.14
C GLU A 142 2.28 -15.67 15.98
N THR A 143 1.13 -15.01 15.99
CA THR A 143 0.76 -13.99 15.00
C THR A 143 1.04 -12.61 15.62
N PRO A 144 2.13 -11.93 15.22
CA PRO A 144 2.40 -10.60 15.74
C PRO A 144 1.33 -9.63 15.25
N VAL A 145 0.84 -8.77 16.14
CA VAL A 145 0.01 -7.62 15.77
C VAL A 145 0.93 -6.43 15.66
N ALA A 146 1.11 -5.93 14.44
CA ALA A 146 1.95 -4.78 14.21
C ALA A 146 1.41 -3.53 14.94
N LEU A 147 2.32 -2.65 15.36
CA LEU A 147 1.99 -1.32 15.86
C LEU A 147 1.41 -0.49 14.72
N ALA A 148 0.36 0.27 15.01
CA ALA A 148 -0.16 1.21 14.04
C ALA A 148 0.90 2.28 13.69
N PRO A 149 1.23 2.52 12.40
CA PRO A 149 2.23 3.51 11.98
C PRO A 149 2.03 4.90 12.58
N ASN A 150 0.77 5.37 12.72
CA ASN A 150 0.48 6.65 13.34
C ASN A 150 0.96 6.73 14.80
N THR A 151 0.87 5.65 15.56
CA THR A 151 1.38 5.58 16.94
C THR A 151 2.91 5.62 16.94
N VAL A 152 3.54 4.89 16.03
CA VAL A 152 5.00 4.87 15.86
C VAL A 152 5.51 6.28 15.58
N LEU A 153 4.93 6.97 14.58
CA LEU A 153 5.29 8.34 14.22
C LEU A 153 5.04 9.33 15.37
N ASN A 154 3.93 9.19 16.11
CA ASN A 154 3.68 10.02 17.29
C ASN A 154 4.75 9.85 18.37
N ARG A 155 5.21 8.61 18.63
CA ARG A 155 6.30 8.36 19.57
C ARG A 155 7.60 8.99 19.07
N VAL A 156 7.95 8.79 17.80
CA VAL A 156 9.16 9.39 17.22
C VAL A 156 9.14 10.91 17.33
N ARG A 157 8.01 11.57 17.04
CA ARG A 157 7.86 13.03 17.19
C ARG A 157 8.13 13.51 18.62
N LYS A 158 7.74 12.73 19.63
CA LYS A 158 8.03 13.04 21.04
C LYS A 158 9.52 12.85 21.37
N SER A 159 10.19 11.91 20.71
CA SER A 159 11.64 11.67 20.86
C SER A 159 12.51 12.60 19.99
N MET A 160 11.92 13.46 19.15
CA MET A 160 12.68 14.41 18.31
C MET A 160 13.45 15.44 19.13
N SER A 161 13.04 15.74 20.37
CA SER A 161 13.81 16.64 21.24
C SER A 161 15.22 16.15 21.54
N ASP A 162 15.42 14.83 21.44
CA ASP A 162 16.64 14.16 21.90
C ASP A 162 17.72 14.12 20.81
N ILE A 163 17.40 14.53 19.58
CA ILE A 163 18.36 14.56 18.48
C ILE A 163 19.10 15.91 18.43
N PRO A 164 20.40 15.92 18.04
CA PRO A 164 21.15 17.16 17.87
C PRO A 164 20.52 18.07 16.81
N ASN A 165 20.38 19.36 17.14
CA ASN A 165 19.83 20.38 16.24
C ASN A 165 18.46 19.99 15.64
N SER A 166 17.58 19.44 16.48
CA SER A 166 16.25 18.95 16.09
C SER A 166 15.40 19.95 15.32
N GLN A 167 15.61 21.26 15.52
CA GLN A 167 14.93 22.34 14.79
C GLN A 167 15.16 22.34 13.27
N TYR A 168 16.11 21.55 12.76
CA TYR A 168 16.37 21.44 11.32
C TYR A 168 15.71 20.21 10.68
N PHE A 169 15.05 19.37 11.46
CA PHE A 169 14.56 18.08 11.01
C PHE A 169 13.10 17.84 11.37
N ASP A 170 12.42 17.10 10.50
CA ASP A 170 11.04 16.65 10.70
C ASP A 170 10.92 15.13 10.45
N THR A 171 9.83 14.57 10.94
CA THR A 171 9.42 13.18 10.76
C THR A 171 8.68 12.98 9.43
N PRO A 172 8.73 11.77 8.85
CA PRO A 172 7.93 11.43 7.69
C PRO A 172 6.46 11.22 8.04
N ASP A 173 5.62 11.12 7.01
CA ASP A 173 4.19 10.84 7.14
C ASP A 173 3.90 9.33 7.16
N THR A 174 4.88 8.52 6.75
CA THR A 174 4.81 7.06 6.67
C THR A 174 6.03 6.43 7.33
N VAL A 175 5.89 5.19 7.76
CA VAL A 175 6.99 4.34 8.25
C VAL A 175 7.42 3.40 7.13
N GLN A 176 8.61 2.81 7.24
CA GLN A 176 9.10 1.78 6.31
C GLN A 176 9.25 0.46 7.09
N ALA A 177 8.68 -0.63 6.60
CA ALA A 177 8.74 -1.92 7.29
C ALA A 177 10.00 -2.70 6.85
N GLN A 178 10.69 -3.31 7.80
CA GLN A 178 11.87 -4.11 7.49
C GLN A 178 12.09 -5.20 8.53
N TYR A 179 12.71 -6.31 8.14
CA TYR A 179 13.32 -7.26 9.06
C TYR A 179 14.79 -6.88 9.28
N TYR A 180 15.08 -6.28 10.43
CA TYR A 180 16.45 -5.96 10.82
C TYR A 180 16.94 -6.95 11.87
N LYS A 181 18.01 -7.70 11.55
CA LYS A 181 18.59 -8.74 12.43
C LYS A 181 17.54 -9.75 12.93
N GLY A 182 16.66 -10.17 12.02
CA GLY A 182 15.58 -11.13 12.29
C GLY A 182 14.41 -10.57 13.11
N LYS A 183 14.37 -9.26 13.39
CA LYS A 183 13.28 -8.61 14.11
C LYS A 183 12.47 -7.71 13.18
N PRO A 184 11.13 -7.77 13.24
CA PRO A 184 10.28 -6.85 12.50
C PRO A 184 10.40 -5.45 13.11
N VAL A 185 10.84 -4.49 12.31
CA VAL A 185 11.04 -3.10 12.73
C VAL A 185 10.40 -2.14 11.75
N TYR A 186 10.09 -0.96 12.26
CA TYR A 186 9.82 0.22 11.45
C TYR A 186 11.06 1.11 11.42
N ILE A 187 11.46 1.51 10.22
CA ILE A 187 12.49 2.51 9.95
C ILE A 187 11.81 3.85 9.67
N ILE A 188 12.25 4.90 10.36
CA ILE A 188 11.70 6.24 10.26
C ILE A 188 12.82 7.20 9.82
N PRO A 189 12.96 7.45 8.50
CA PRO A 189 13.95 8.38 7.98
C PRO A 189 13.57 9.82 8.32
N LEU A 190 14.48 10.56 8.96
CA LEU A 190 14.28 11.99 9.19
C LEU A 190 14.36 12.76 7.86
N LYS A 191 13.69 13.91 7.82
CA LYS A 191 13.63 14.84 6.70
C LYS A 191 14.24 16.18 7.12
N TYR A 192 14.77 16.95 6.18
CA TYR A 192 15.07 18.36 6.42
C TYR A 192 13.78 19.16 6.52
N ASP A 193 13.70 20.08 7.49
CA ASP A 193 12.60 21.04 7.61
C ASP A 193 12.81 22.25 6.68
N GLY A 194 12.84 21.96 5.38
CA GLY A 194 12.99 22.95 4.31
C GLY A 194 14.43 23.34 3.96
N PHE A 195 14.54 24.26 3.00
CA PHE A 195 15.81 24.61 2.34
C PHE A 195 16.85 25.20 3.28
N PHE A 196 16.45 26.14 4.14
CA PHE A 196 17.38 26.81 5.06
C PHE A 196 17.87 25.86 6.15
N ALA A 197 17.00 24.96 6.63
CA ALA A 197 17.37 23.89 7.54
C ALA A 197 18.43 22.97 6.91
N MET A 198 18.20 22.50 5.67
CA MET A 198 19.19 21.72 4.93
C MET A 198 20.54 22.46 4.79
N ARG A 199 20.52 23.75 4.46
CA ARG A 199 21.75 24.55 4.31
C ARG A 199 22.52 24.70 5.62
N ARG A 200 21.82 24.79 6.75
CA ARG A 200 22.42 24.92 8.10
C ARG A 200 22.92 23.58 8.64
N ALA A 201 22.11 22.53 8.52
CA ALA A 201 22.41 21.20 9.04
C ALA A 201 23.48 20.46 8.21
N GLN A 202 23.50 20.65 6.89
CA GLN A 202 24.34 19.97 5.89
C GLN A 202 24.12 18.45 5.76
N GLU A 203 23.82 17.76 6.86
CA GLU A 203 23.48 16.35 6.91
C GLU A 203 22.34 16.09 7.91
N ILE A 204 21.59 15.02 7.68
CA ILE A 204 20.66 14.46 8.65
C ILE A 204 21.45 13.55 9.58
N PRO A 205 21.33 13.67 10.92
CA PRO A 205 22.21 12.98 11.87
C PRO A 205 21.98 11.47 11.95
N GLY A 206 20.84 10.99 11.46
CA GLY A 206 20.44 9.60 11.56
C GLY A 206 18.96 9.38 11.33
N TYR A 207 18.47 8.22 11.76
CA TYR A 207 17.07 7.79 11.62
C TYR A 207 16.62 7.05 12.88
N PHE A 208 15.32 6.85 13.06
CA PHE A 208 14.79 6.07 14.17
C PHE A 208 14.45 4.63 13.74
N ILE A 209 14.64 3.69 14.66
CA ILE A 209 14.15 2.31 14.58
C ILE A 209 13.17 2.08 15.73
N VAL A 210 12.02 1.48 15.43
CA VAL A 210 11.02 1.07 16.42
C VAL A 210 10.68 -0.39 16.18
N ASP A 211 10.60 -1.20 17.24
CA ASP A 211 10.10 -2.58 17.12
C ASP A 211 8.64 -2.55 16.65
N ALA A 212 8.34 -3.21 15.54
CA ALA A 212 7.04 -3.13 14.91
C ALA A 212 5.96 -3.93 15.64
N THR A 213 6.32 -4.79 16.60
CA THR A 213 5.41 -5.79 17.19
C THR A 213 5.28 -5.68 18.71
N ASN A 214 6.16 -4.92 19.35
CA ASN A 214 6.12 -4.67 20.79
C ASN A 214 5.30 -3.40 21.10
N GLN A 215 4.17 -3.58 21.80
CA GLN A 215 3.27 -2.48 22.19
C GLN A 215 3.98 -1.34 22.95
N ASN A 216 5.00 -1.67 23.74
CA ASN A 216 5.74 -0.74 24.61
C ASN A 216 7.10 -0.33 24.01
N ALA A 217 7.33 -0.57 22.72
CA ALA A 217 8.58 -0.18 22.07
C ALA A 217 8.75 1.34 22.07
N GLU A 218 9.89 1.79 22.58
CA GLU A 218 10.34 3.19 22.47
C GLU A 218 11.19 3.38 21.20
N PRO A 219 11.13 4.56 20.56
CA PRO A 219 11.99 4.88 19.44
C PRO A 219 13.47 4.89 19.82
N LYS A 220 14.27 4.16 19.04
CA LYS A 220 15.72 4.16 19.17
C LYS A 220 16.33 4.99 18.04
N PHE A 221 17.00 6.07 18.39
CA PHE A 221 17.77 6.86 17.42
C PHE A 221 19.07 6.12 17.03
N VAL A 222 19.35 6.04 15.73
CA VAL A 222 20.56 5.45 15.17
C VAL A 222 21.38 6.53 14.49
N LYS A 223 22.54 6.86 15.07
CA LYS A 223 23.44 7.90 14.59
C LYS A 223 24.25 7.42 13.38
N LYS A 224 23.65 7.55 12.20
CA LYS A 224 24.24 7.23 10.90
C LYS A 224 23.96 8.41 9.96
N PRO A 225 24.83 9.43 9.95
CA PRO A 225 24.53 10.66 9.23
C PRO A 225 24.46 10.42 7.73
N TYR A 226 23.52 11.08 7.06
CA TYR A 226 23.32 10.98 5.62
C TYR A 226 22.89 12.33 5.03
N LYS A 227 23.35 12.61 3.81
CA LYS A 227 23.10 13.90 3.14
C LYS A 227 22.03 13.81 2.05
N TYR A 228 21.89 12.64 1.42
CA TYR A 228 20.88 12.42 0.39
C TYR A 228 19.56 12.05 1.03
N ALA A 229 18.52 12.84 0.79
CA ALA A 229 17.18 12.60 1.32
C ALA A 229 16.10 13.03 0.32
N THR A 230 14.90 12.49 0.46
CA THR A 230 13.73 12.88 -0.35
C THR A 230 13.25 14.31 -0.04
N SER A 231 13.69 14.89 1.08
CA SER A 231 13.46 16.29 1.46
C SER A 231 14.63 17.22 1.11
N ALA A 232 15.74 16.67 0.61
CA ALA A 232 16.90 17.46 0.27
C ALA A 232 16.68 18.20 -1.06
N TYR A 233 17.45 19.27 -1.27
CA TYR A 233 17.35 20.10 -2.46
C TYR A 233 18.51 19.82 -3.42
N PHE A 234 18.27 20.13 -4.70
CA PHE A 234 19.29 20.14 -5.74
C PHE A 234 20.03 18.80 -5.87
N ASN A 235 21.36 18.79 -5.77
CA ASN A 235 22.17 17.59 -5.94
C ASN A 235 22.10 16.62 -4.76
N HIS A 236 21.41 16.94 -3.65
CA HIS A 236 21.20 15.98 -2.57
C HIS A 236 19.80 15.34 -2.59
N ASP A 237 18.91 15.85 -3.46
CA ASP A 237 17.58 15.31 -3.71
C ASP A 237 17.67 13.89 -4.30
N VAL A 238 17.09 12.91 -3.60
CA VAL A 238 17.16 11.49 -3.96
C VAL A 238 16.52 11.20 -5.31
N ASP A 239 15.31 11.72 -5.53
CA ASP A 239 14.58 11.51 -6.78
C ASP A 239 15.37 12.03 -7.98
N ARG A 240 16.01 13.19 -7.83
CA ARG A 240 16.85 13.77 -8.88
C ARG A 240 18.15 13.00 -9.10
N GLN A 241 18.76 12.47 -8.06
CA GLN A 241 19.97 11.65 -8.19
C GLN A 241 19.67 10.36 -8.92
N ILE A 242 18.61 9.65 -8.50
CA ILE A 242 18.15 8.44 -9.19
C ILE A 242 17.76 8.77 -10.62
N TYR A 243 17.04 9.87 -10.85
CA TYR A 243 16.65 10.28 -12.20
C TYR A 243 17.85 10.55 -13.11
N ARG A 244 18.87 11.24 -12.60
CA ARG A 244 20.06 11.65 -13.36
C ARG A 244 20.91 10.46 -13.76
N ASN A 245 21.07 9.50 -12.86
CA ASN A 245 22.07 8.44 -12.98
C ASN A 245 21.48 7.12 -13.51
N ASN A 246 20.18 7.06 -13.76
CA ASN A 246 19.48 5.90 -14.33
C ASN A 246 18.63 6.30 -15.56
N PRO A 247 19.21 6.95 -16.60
CA PRO A 247 18.50 7.58 -17.71
C PRO A 247 17.49 6.68 -18.44
N GLU A 248 17.76 5.38 -18.50
CA GLU A 248 16.97 4.35 -19.18
C GLU A 248 15.76 3.83 -18.38
N TRP A 249 15.61 4.24 -17.12
CA TRP A 249 14.56 3.76 -16.22
C TRP A 249 13.51 4.84 -15.94
N LEU A 250 12.24 4.42 -15.92
CA LEU A 250 11.10 5.22 -15.49
C LEU A 250 10.77 4.92 -14.03
N THR A 251 10.42 5.96 -13.29
CA THR A 251 10.03 5.86 -11.88
C THR A 251 8.64 5.23 -11.74
N MET A 252 8.52 4.22 -10.88
CA MET A 252 7.22 3.64 -10.50
C MET A 252 6.75 4.12 -9.13
N SER A 253 7.69 4.38 -8.22
CA SER A 253 7.41 4.68 -6.82
C SER A 253 8.19 5.86 -6.28
N LYS A 254 7.80 6.32 -5.09
CA LYS A 254 8.67 7.14 -4.25
C LYS A 254 9.83 6.31 -3.65
N PRO A 255 10.99 6.92 -3.36
CA PRO A 255 12.08 6.25 -2.64
C PRO A 255 11.71 5.98 -1.17
N GLN A 256 11.99 4.78 -0.69
CA GLN A 256 11.85 4.38 0.72
C GLN A 256 13.22 4.10 1.33
N LEU A 257 13.40 4.34 2.63
CA LEU A 257 14.67 4.08 3.29
C LEU A 257 14.68 2.68 3.91
N GLU A 258 15.64 1.85 3.51
CA GLU A 258 15.98 0.58 4.14
C GLU A 258 17.42 0.62 4.67
N ILE A 259 17.75 -0.28 5.60
CA ILE A 259 19.07 -0.32 6.23
C ILE A 259 19.74 -1.68 6.02
N ASP A 260 21.05 -1.69 5.80
CA ASP A 260 21.79 -2.96 5.80
C ASP A 260 22.04 -3.48 7.22
N ASP A 261 22.69 -4.64 7.34
CA ASP A 261 22.98 -5.30 8.62
C ASP A 261 23.82 -4.42 9.58
N ASP A 262 24.64 -3.51 9.02
CA ASP A 262 25.48 -2.54 9.74
C ASP A 262 24.73 -1.24 10.09
N GLY A 263 23.46 -1.14 9.72
CA GLY A 263 22.62 0.05 9.90
C GLY A 263 22.96 1.18 8.94
N THR A 264 23.60 0.89 7.81
CA THR A 264 23.87 1.89 6.77
C THR A 264 22.59 2.15 5.97
N PRO A 265 22.17 3.42 5.82
CA PRO A 265 20.92 3.76 5.16
C PRO A 265 21.03 3.74 3.62
N TYR A 266 20.04 3.13 2.95
CA TYR A 266 19.88 3.09 1.50
C TYR A 266 18.48 3.51 1.08
N TRP A 267 18.39 4.38 0.08
CA TRP A 267 17.14 4.68 -0.61
C TRP A 267 16.86 3.63 -1.69
N VAL A 268 15.66 3.07 -1.63
CA VAL A 268 15.17 2.00 -2.48
C VAL A 268 14.02 2.56 -3.31
N GLN A 269 14.12 2.49 -4.64
CA GLN A 269 13.06 2.97 -5.54
C GLN A 269 12.74 1.93 -6.62
N THR A 270 11.47 1.58 -6.77
CA THR A 270 11.02 0.68 -7.83
C THR A 270 10.95 1.43 -9.16
N VAL A 271 11.54 0.84 -10.20
CA VAL A 271 11.62 1.41 -11.55
C VAL A 271 11.26 0.38 -12.61
N TYR A 272 10.92 0.85 -13.81
CA TYR A 272 10.56 0.00 -14.94
C TYR A 272 11.02 0.59 -16.27
N LYS A 273 11.01 -0.24 -17.32
CA LYS A 273 11.09 0.23 -18.71
C LYS A 273 9.71 0.12 -19.32
N SER A 274 9.28 1.17 -20.00
CA SER A 274 8.06 1.13 -20.78
C SER A 274 8.29 0.45 -22.13
N GLU A 275 7.23 -0.14 -22.69
CA GLU A 275 7.24 -0.61 -24.08
C GLU A 275 7.40 0.56 -25.08
N THR A 276 7.90 0.28 -26.28
CA THR A 276 7.99 1.26 -27.36
C THR A 276 6.60 1.81 -27.70
N PHE A 277 6.47 3.14 -27.82
CA PHE A 277 5.18 3.84 -28.02
C PHE A 277 4.12 3.56 -26.97
N SER A 278 4.52 3.24 -25.73
CA SER A 278 3.59 3.12 -24.62
C SER A 278 4.16 3.66 -23.32
N HIS A 279 3.31 4.14 -22.42
CA HIS A 279 3.67 4.50 -21.03
C HIS A 279 3.28 3.42 -20.02
N ARG A 280 2.93 2.22 -20.50
CA ARG A 280 2.46 1.13 -19.65
C ARG A 280 3.58 0.51 -18.84
N VAL A 281 3.23 0.12 -17.61
CA VAL A 281 4.07 -0.68 -16.74
C VAL A 281 3.93 -2.16 -17.12
N ASN A 282 5.05 -2.87 -17.15
CA ASN A 282 5.10 -4.33 -17.14
C ASN A 282 5.62 -4.78 -15.78
N TYR A 283 4.74 -5.29 -14.92
CA TYR A 283 5.06 -5.67 -13.54
C TYR A 283 5.99 -6.90 -13.44
N GLN A 284 6.25 -7.62 -14.54
CA GLN A 284 7.22 -8.73 -14.55
C GLN A 284 8.66 -8.25 -14.78
N GLN A 285 8.84 -7.03 -15.28
CA GLN A 285 10.13 -6.46 -15.67
C GLN A 285 10.56 -5.31 -14.75
N LEU A 286 10.05 -5.29 -13.52
CA LEU A 286 10.44 -4.31 -12.52
C LEU A 286 11.89 -4.51 -12.08
N HIS A 287 12.50 -3.39 -11.75
CA HIS A 287 13.85 -3.29 -11.21
C HIS A 287 13.82 -2.35 -10.01
N VAL A 288 14.91 -2.34 -9.24
CA VAL A 288 15.02 -1.53 -8.04
C VAL A 288 16.36 -0.81 -8.08
N VAL A 289 16.31 0.50 -7.96
CA VAL A 289 17.51 1.32 -7.73
C VAL A 289 17.75 1.36 -6.23
N VAL A 290 18.94 0.95 -5.82
CA VAL A 290 19.41 1.02 -4.43
C VAL A 290 20.52 2.05 -4.38
N MET A 291 20.29 3.16 -3.67
CA MET A 291 21.24 4.28 -3.53
C MET A 291 21.66 4.44 -2.08
N ASN A 292 22.95 4.37 -1.80
CA ASN A 292 23.48 4.65 -0.47
C ASN A 292 23.21 6.11 -0.08
N ALA A 293 22.50 6.33 1.03
CA ALA A 293 22.03 7.66 1.43
C ALA A 293 23.18 8.58 1.90
N GLN A 294 24.34 8.03 2.24
CA GLN A 294 25.50 8.79 2.68
C GLN A 294 26.36 9.26 1.49
N THR A 295 26.61 8.36 0.54
CA THR A 295 27.56 8.57 -0.57
C THR A 295 26.90 8.95 -1.89
N GLY A 296 25.62 8.58 -2.09
CA GLY A 296 24.92 8.75 -3.36
C GLY A 296 25.30 7.69 -4.41
N SER A 297 26.18 6.74 -4.06
CA SER A 297 26.49 5.59 -4.93
C SER A 297 25.24 4.73 -5.09
N GLN A 298 24.96 4.32 -6.32
CA GLN A 298 23.73 3.61 -6.64
C GLN A 298 23.97 2.45 -7.59
N LYS A 299 23.14 1.41 -7.46
CA LYS A 299 23.12 0.25 -8.35
C LYS A 299 21.68 -0.21 -8.58
N THR A 300 21.42 -0.63 -9.81
CA THR A 300 20.12 -1.13 -10.23
C THR A 300 20.13 -2.64 -10.24
N TYR A 301 19.12 -3.24 -9.62
CA TYR A 301 18.96 -4.69 -9.48
C TYR A 301 17.65 -5.13 -10.13
N SER A 302 17.64 -6.33 -10.71
CA SER A 302 16.39 -7.01 -10.97
C SER A 302 15.80 -7.51 -9.65
N ILE A 303 14.47 -7.67 -9.58
CA ILE A 303 13.77 -8.20 -8.39
C ILE A 303 14.37 -9.52 -7.88
N LYS A 304 14.83 -10.39 -8.79
CA LYS A 304 15.43 -11.69 -8.44
C LYS A 304 16.81 -11.56 -7.78
N ASN A 305 17.55 -10.50 -8.08
CA ASN A 305 18.94 -10.32 -7.68
C ASN A 305 19.11 -9.21 -6.62
N LEU A 306 18.03 -8.87 -5.90
CA LEU A 306 18.08 -7.86 -4.85
C LEU A 306 19.04 -8.29 -3.72
N PRO A 307 19.80 -7.36 -3.12
CA PRO A 307 20.54 -7.63 -1.90
C PRO A 307 19.64 -8.22 -0.81
N LYS A 308 20.20 -9.06 0.08
CA LYS A 308 19.40 -9.76 1.11
C LYS A 308 18.72 -8.83 2.11
N PHE A 309 19.33 -7.69 2.41
CA PHE A 309 18.79 -6.72 3.36
C PHE A 309 17.58 -5.92 2.83
N ILE A 310 17.29 -5.99 1.53
CA ILE A 310 16.18 -5.26 0.91
C ILE A 310 14.89 -6.08 1.02
N ASP A 311 13.98 -5.70 1.91
CA ASP A 311 12.71 -6.39 2.09
C ASP A 311 11.59 -5.84 1.19
N GLU A 312 11.62 -4.54 0.88
CA GLU A 312 10.60 -3.82 0.11
C GLU A 312 11.12 -3.48 -1.30
N GLY A 313 11.42 -4.52 -2.08
CA GLY A 313 11.73 -4.36 -3.52
C GLY A 313 10.59 -3.74 -4.34
N ILE A 314 9.36 -3.87 -3.84
CA ILE A 314 8.13 -3.22 -4.26
C ILE A 314 7.69 -2.35 -3.09
N THR A 315 7.51 -1.08 -3.36
CA THR A 315 7.10 -0.09 -2.36
C THR A 315 5.57 -0.14 -2.08
N SER A 316 5.12 0.47 -0.99
CA SER A 316 3.69 0.52 -0.62
C SER A 316 2.81 1.18 -1.69
N ASP A 317 3.24 2.31 -2.26
CA ASP A 317 2.53 3.03 -3.33
C ASP A 317 2.46 2.20 -4.63
N SER A 318 3.53 1.47 -4.95
CA SER A 318 3.56 0.50 -6.05
C SER A 318 2.54 -0.61 -5.84
N ALA A 319 2.50 -1.19 -4.64
CA ALA A 319 1.55 -2.24 -4.29
C ALA A 319 0.09 -1.74 -4.34
N ALA A 320 -0.17 -0.51 -3.88
CA ALA A 320 -1.48 0.14 -3.99
C ALA A 320 -1.89 0.31 -5.47
N GLN A 321 -0.98 0.76 -6.33
CA GLN A 321 -1.23 0.88 -7.77
C GLN A 321 -1.48 -0.49 -8.41
N MET A 322 -0.71 -1.53 -8.04
CA MET A 322 -0.91 -2.90 -8.50
C MET A 322 -2.30 -3.42 -8.14
N ASN A 323 -2.76 -3.19 -6.90
CA ASN A 323 -4.09 -3.56 -6.45
C ASN A 323 -5.20 -2.84 -7.21
N LYS A 324 -5.03 -1.54 -7.47
CA LYS A 324 -5.95 -0.76 -8.32
C LYS A 324 -6.04 -1.33 -9.73
N VAL A 325 -4.90 -1.68 -10.34
CA VAL A 325 -4.87 -2.30 -11.67
C VAL A 325 -5.55 -3.66 -11.63
N PHE A 326 -5.17 -4.51 -10.67
CA PHE A 326 -5.71 -5.86 -10.48
C PHE A 326 -7.24 -5.86 -10.40
N GLY A 327 -7.81 -4.98 -9.57
CA GLY A 327 -9.25 -4.93 -9.35
C GLY A 327 -10.05 -4.25 -10.47
N LYS A 328 -9.49 -3.21 -11.11
CA LYS A 328 -10.22 -2.41 -12.11
C LYS A 328 -10.15 -2.97 -13.53
N TYR A 329 -8.99 -3.50 -13.93
CA TYR A 329 -8.68 -3.72 -15.35
C TYR A 329 -8.66 -5.19 -15.76
N LYS A 330 -9.30 -6.08 -15.00
CA LYS A 330 -9.44 -7.50 -15.32
C LYS A 330 -9.94 -7.72 -16.75
N HIS A 331 -10.93 -6.96 -17.20
CA HIS A 331 -11.48 -7.03 -18.57
C HIS A 331 -11.07 -5.86 -19.46
N GLY A 332 -9.98 -5.16 -19.12
CA GLY A 332 -9.48 -4.00 -19.87
C GLY A 332 -10.22 -2.69 -19.52
N PHE A 333 -9.89 -1.62 -20.25
CA PHE A 333 -10.46 -0.29 -20.00
C PHE A 333 -11.94 -0.20 -20.35
N TRP A 334 -12.34 -0.82 -21.47
CA TRP A 334 -13.69 -0.73 -22.04
C TRP A 334 -14.74 -1.64 -21.36
N ASN A 335 -14.49 -2.06 -20.13
CA ASN A 335 -15.42 -2.87 -19.33
C ASN A 335 -16.53 -1.98 -18.72
N PHE A 336 -17.38 -1.40 -19.57
CA PHE A 336 -18.43 -0.47 -19.16
C PHE A 336 -19.52 -1.13 -18.30
N SER A 337 -19.77 -2.43 -18.49
CA SER A 337 -20.67 -3.23 -17.64
C SER A 337 -20.14 -3.43 -16.22
N ARG A 338 -18.87 -3.09 -15.96
CA ARG A 338 -18.17 -3.28 -14.67
C ARG A 338 -18.17 -4.74 -14.20
N THR A 339 -18.23 -5.68 -15.13
CA THR A 339 -18.17 -7.12 -14.83
C THR A 339 -16.87 -7.43 -14.09
N ASP A 340 -16.94 -8.17 -12.99
CA ASP A 340 -15.78 -8.54 -12.14
C ASP A 340 -14.89 -7.38 -11.65
N VAL A 341 -15.39 -6.14 -11.63
CA VAL A 341 -14.63 -5.02 -11.09
C VAL A 341 -14.73 -5.04 -9.56
N ILE A 342 -13.57 -5.08 -8.91
CA ILE A 342 -13.45 -4.93 -7.46
C ILE A 342 -12.56 -3.72 -7.15
N LYS A 343 -12.84 -3.02 -6.05
CA LYS A 343 -12.14 -1.79 -5.68
C LYS A 343 -11.40 -1.99 -4.35
N PRO A 344 -10.09 -1.71 -4.27
CA PRO A 344 -9.40 -1.74 -2.98
C PRO A 344 -9.99 -0.67 -2.05
N THR A 345 -10.18 -1.00 -0.78
CA THR A 345 -10.75 -0.08 0.22
C THR A 345 -9.81 1.06 0.59
N ASN A 346 -8.49 0.85 0.43
CA ASN A 346 -7.41 1.78 0.79
C ASN A 346 -7.43 2.18 2.28
N ASN A 347 -7.84 1.24 3.16
CA ASN A 347 -7.91 1.48 4.60
C ASN A 347 -6.59 1.24 5.34
N GLY A 348 -5.55 0.78 4.65
CA GLY A 348 -4.21 0.61 5.20
C GLY A 348 -3.50 1.96 5.46
N PRO A 349 -2.60 2.01 6.46
CA PRO A 349 -1.91 3.23 6.86
C PRO A 349 -0.84 3.73 5.87
N GLU A 350 -0.38 2.88 4.94
CA GLU A 350 0.74 3.17 4.03
C GLU A 350 0.21 3.15 2.59
N ASP A 351 -0.08 4.32 2.01
CA ASP A 351 -0.64 4.45 0.64
C ASP A 351 -1.92 3.62 0.37
N GLY A 352 -2.64 3.26 1.43
CA GLY A 352 -3.85 2.45 1.37
C GLY A 352 -3.63 0.94 1.61
N VAL A 353 -2.38 0.50 1.78
CA VAL A 353 -2.04 -0.89 2.16
C VAL A 353 -1.49 -0.96 3.60
N THR A 354 -1.50 -2.16 4.17
CA THR A 354 -0.92 -2.45 5.49
C THR A 354 0.22 -3.45 5.35
N SER A 355 1.42 -3.10 5.82
CA SER A 355 2.53 -4.04 5.91
C SER A 355 2.28 -5.15 6.94
N ILE A 356 2.40 -6.40 6.49
CA ILE A 356 2.26 -7.62 7.29
C ILE A 356 3.61 -8.33 7.36
N PHE A 357 4.11 -8.49 8.58
CA PHE A 357 5.31 -9.27 8.87
C PHE A 357 4.95 -10.76 8.91
N ASN A 358 5.36 -11.51 7.88
CA ASN A 358 5.07 -12.93 7.77
C ASN A 358 6.07 -13.78 8.57
N ARG A 359 5.64 -14.97 8.99
CA ARG A 359 6.47 -15.89 9.79
C ARG A 359 7.72 -16.41 9.08
N ASP A 360 7.73 -16.39 7.75
CA ASP A 360 8.88 -16.81 6.94
C ASP A 360 9.95 -15.70 6.79
N GLY A 361 9.80 -14.57 7.50
CA GLY A 361 10.71 -13.44 7.42
C GLY A 361 10.46 -12.55 6.20
N SER A 362 9.37 -12.75 5.45
CA SER A 362 8.98 -11.85 4.37
C SER A 362 7.96 -10.79 4.82
N ILE A 363 7.89 -9.69 4.07
CA ILE A 363 6.86 -8.66 4.25
C ILE A 363 5.83 -8.80 3.12
N SER A 364 4.56 -8.55 3.43
CA SER A 364 3.49 -8.49 2.44
C SER A 364 2.56 -7.32 2.69
N TYR A 365 2.09 -6.70 1.62
CA TYR A 365 1.09 -5.64 1.69
C TYR A 365 -0.32 -6.23 1.61
N PHE A 366 -1.09 -5.99 2.67
CA PHE A 366 -2.50 -6.34 2.78
C PHE A 366 -3.39 -5.17 2.32
N THR A 367 -4.41 -5.50 1.54
CA THR A 367 -5.62 -4.68 1.36
C THR A 367 -6.80 -5.58 1.05
N ASP A 368 -7.97 -5.19 1.52
CA ASP A 368 -9.23 -5.81 1.11
C ASP A 368 -9.90 -5.04 -0.03
N PHE A 369 -10.87 -5.70 -0.66
CA PHE A 369 -11.59 -5.21 -1.81
C PHE A 369 -13.09 -5.22 -1.55
N THR A 370 -13.76 -4.21 -2.05
CA THR A 370 -15.21 -4.04 -1.99
C THR A 370 -15.80 -3.94 -3.39
N ASN A 371 -17.13 -4.01 -3.48
CA ASN A 371 -17.84 -3.81 -4.74
C ASN A 371 -17.95 -2.29 -5.04
N PRO A 372 -17.49 -1.82 -6.22
CA PRO A 372 -17.54 -0.39 -6.57
C PRO A 372 -18.95 0.21 -6.66
N ASN A 373 -19.99 -0.61 -6.81
CA ASN A 373 -21.37 -0.18 -7.04
C ASN A 373 -22.28 -0.36 -5.81
N SER A 374 -21.77 -1.02 -4.77
CA SER A 374 -22.57 -1.36 -3.60
C SER A 374 -22.41 -0.28 -2.53
N LYS A 375 -23.53 0.14 -1.93
CA LYS A 375 -23.52 0.80 -0.61
C LYS A 375 -23.38 -0.20 0.53
N ALA A 376 -23.46 -1.50 0.24
CA ALA A 376 -23.21 -2.53 1.23
C ALA A 376 -21.70 -2.68 1.40
N ASP A 377 -21.24 -2.52 2.65
CA ASP A 377 -19.87 -2.71 3.10
C ASP A 377 -19.49 -4.20 3.08
N SER A 378 -19.59 -4.84 1.92
CA SER A 378 -19.31 -6.28 1.75
C SER A 378 -17.98 -6.48 1.06
N ALA A 379 -17.10 -7.24 1.71
CA ALA A 379 -15.81 -7.60 1.14
C ALA A 379 -16.00 -8.64 0.03
N MET A 380 -15.31 -8.41 -1.09
CA MET A 380 -15.20 -9.31 -2.24
C MET A 380 -13.96 -10.22 -2.13
N GLY A 381 -13.11 -9.97 -1.12
CA GLY A 381 -11.85 -10.64 -0.92
C GLY A 381 -10.75 -9.69 -0.47
N TYR A 382 -9.54 -10.21 -0.35
CA TYR A 382 -8.35 -9.42 -0.01
C TYR A 382 -7.13 -9.93 -0.77
N SER A 383 -6.12 -9.07 -0.91
CA SER A 383 -4.85 -9.40 -1.53
C SER A 383 -3.70 -9.32 -0.53
N MET A 384 -2.71 -10.16 -0.75
CA MET A 384 -1.38 -10.08 -0.15
C MET A 384 -0.35 -9.96 -1.28
N ILE A 385 0.32 -8.82 -1.39
CA ILE A 385 1.43 -8.63 -2.34
C ILE A 385 2.74 -8.80 -1.58
N ASN A 386 3.57 -9.78 -1.94
CA ASN A 386 4.89 -9.93 -1.34
C ASN A 386 5.77 -8.71 -1.68
N ALA A 387 6.24 -8.00 -0.66
CA ALA A 387 6.93 -6.71 -0.80
C ALA A 387 8.27 -6.84 -1.53
N ARG A 388 8.94 -8.00 -1.46
CA ARG A 388 10.19 -8.21 -2.18
C ARG A 388 10.01 -8.56 -3.66
N THR A 389 9.01 -9.39 -3.97
CA THR A 389 8.85 -10.03 -5.29
C THR A 389 7.73 -9.45 -6.15
N GLY A 390 6.78 -8.72 -5.55
CA GLY A 390 5.57 -8.24 -6.22
C GLY A 390 4.54 -9.33 -6.55
N LYS A 391 4.72 -10.56 -6.07
CA LYS A 391 3.75 -11.63 -6.28
C LYS A 391 2.45 -11.34 -5.51
N LEU A 392 1.35 -11.17 -6.23
CA LEU A 392 0.02 -10.94 -5.68
C LEU A 392 -0.68 -12.27 -5.42
N THR A 393 -1.16 -12.47 -4.20
CA THR A 393 -2.06 -13.57 -3.84
C THR A 393 -3.43 -13.01 -3.50
N PHE A 394 -4.46 -13.41 -4.23
CA PHE A 394 -5.83 -12.98 -3.96
C PHE A 394 -6.63 -14.09 -3.28
N TYR A 395 -7.38 -13.72 -2.24
CA TYR A 395 -8.24 -14.59 -1.46
C TYR A 395 -9.67 -14.11 -1.62
N SER A 396 -10.51 -14.92 -2.26
CA SER A 396 -11.92 -14.60 -2.41
C SER A 396 -12.61 -14.71 -1.07
N ALA A 397 -13.46 -13.75 -0.75
CA ALA A 397 -14.32 -13.79 0.43
C ALA A 397 -15.74 -13.41 0.03
N ASN A 398 -16.73 -14.09 0.61
CA ASN A 398 -18.14 -13.87 0.34
C ASN A 398 -18.89 -13.79 1.68
N GLY A 399 -19.90 -12.92 1.75
CA GLY A 399 -20.77 -12.82 2.92
C GLY A 399 -20.05 -12.30 4.17
N ILE A 400 -18.97 -11.53 4.00
CA ILE A 400 -18.29 -10.83 5.09
C ILE A 400 -18.31 -9.32 4.86
N MET A 401 -18.27 -8.54 5.92
CA MET A 401 -18.10 -7.10 5.85
C MET A 401 -16.69 -6.73 5.38
N ASP A 402 -16.57 -5.62 4.67
CA ASP A 402 -15.27 -5.03 4.34
C ASP A 402 -14.67 -4.25 5.51
N SER A 403 -13.41 -3.83 5.35
CA SER A 403 -12.68 -3.12 6.39
C SER A 403 -13.20 -1.72 6.68
N THR A 404 -13.98 -1.12 5.77
CA THR A 404 -14.64 0.17 6.00
C THR A 404 -15.77 -0.02 6.99
N GLY A 405 -16.67 -0.98 6.71
CA GLY A 405 -17.75 -1.35 7.61
C GLY A 405 -17.24 -1.80 8.99
N ALA A 406 -16.16 -2.59 9.02
CA ALA A 406 -15.54 -3.02 10.28
C ALA A 406 -15.03 -1.84 11.13
N LYS A 407 -14.35 -0.88 10.50
CA LYS A 407 -13.88 0.34 11.18
C LYS A 407 -15.05 1.19 11.67
N GLU A 408 -16.09 1.35 10.87
CA GLU A 408 -17.27 2.12 11.24
C GLU A 408 -18.01 1.47 12.43
N ASN A 409 -18.19 0.16 12.42
CA ASN A 409 -18.73 -0.60 13.55
C ASN A 409 -17.92 -0.35 14.83
N ALA A 410 -16.60 -0.54 14.78
CA ALA A 410 -15.74 -0.30 15.93
C ALA A 410 -15.81 1.16 16.43
N ASN A 411 -15.86 2.14 15.51
CA ASN A 411 -15.93 3.56 15.85
C ASN A 411 -17.23 3.94 16.59
N GLN A 412 -18.33 3.21 16.40
CA GLN A 412 -19.59 3.48 17.12
C GLN A 412 -19.41 3.29 18.63
N ASN A 413 -18.65 2.26 19.05
CA ASN A 413 -18.38 1.96 20.45
C ASN A 413 -17.48 3.00 21.14
N TYR A 414 -16.74 3.81 20.36
CA TYR A 414 -15.82 4.81 20.89
C TYR A 414 -16.18 6.25 20.49
N LYS A 415 -17.44 6.47 20.09
CA LYS A 415 -17.91 7.79 19.62
C LYS A 415 -17.76 8.86 20.69
N ALA A 416 -18.06 8.55 21.96
CA ALA A 416 -17.96 9.52 23.06
C ALA A 416 -16.51 9.94 23.32
N GLN A 417 -15.57 8.98 23.27
CA GLN A 417 -14.14 9.21 23.52
C GLN A 417 -13.42 9.80 22.30
N GLN A 418 -14.09 9.87 21.14
CA GLN A 418 -13.50 10.28 19.87
C GLN A 418 -12.30 9.41 19.44
N TRP A 419 -12.27 8.14 19.88
CA TRP A 419 -11.25 7.19 19.42
C TRP A 419 -11.65 6.58 18.08
N LYS A 420 -10.65 6.15 17.31
CA LYS A 420 -10.83 5.62 15.96
C LYS A 420 -10.12 4.29 15.77
N ALA A 421 -10.81 3.36 15.12
CA ALA A 421 -10.24 2.12 14.63
C ALA A 421 -9.35 2.37 13.41
N LYS A 422 -8.16 1.77 13.43
CA LYS A 422 -7.12 1.87 12.41
C LYS A 422 -6.52 0.50 12.11
N MET A 423 -5.86 0.43 10.96
CA MET A 423 -5.10 -0.73 10.50
C MET A 423 -5.90 -2.05 10.57
N PRO A 424 -7.06 -2.13 9.89
CA PRO A 424 -7.87 -3.34 9.85
C PRO A 424 -7.12 -4.44 9.08
N VAL A 425 -6.94 -5.60 9.70
CA VAL A 425 -6.36 -6.79 9.08
C VAL A 425 -7.28 -7.99 9.32
N LEU A 426 -7.53 -8.77 8.26
CA LEU A 426 -8.40 -9.94 8.33
C LEU A 426 -7.61 -11.19 8.69
N TYR A 427 -8.00 -11.87 9.76
CA TYR A 427 -7.45 -13.16 10.15
C TYR A 427 -8.55 -14.20 10.36
N ASN A 428 -8.20 -15.47 10.40
CA ASN A 428 -9.09 -16.54 10.84
C ASN A 428 -8.84 -16.83 12.33
N VAL A 429 -9.82 -16.56 13.17
CA VAL A 429 -9.83 -16.89 14.61
C VAL A 429 -10.84 -18.00 14.84
N ASN A 430 -10.38 -19.20 15.22
CA ASN A 430 -11.22 -20.35 15.53
C ASN A 430 -12.21 -20.74 14.40
N GLY A 431 -11.78 -20.69 13.14
CA GLY A 431 -12.61 -21.01 11.98
C GLY A 431 -13.50 -19.86 11.51
N ARG A 432 -13.35 -18.66 12.09
CA ARG A 432 -14.14 -17.48 11.74
C ARG A 432 -13.27 -16.36 11.19
N PRO A 433 -13.66 -15.74 10.06
CA PRO A 433 -12.99 -14.53 9.59
C PRO A 433 -13.23 -13.39 10.58
N THR A 434 -12.16 -12.72 11.00
CA THR A 434 -12.18 -11.74 12.09
C THR A 434 -11.30 -10.55 11.72
N TRP A 435 -11.90 -9.36 11.74
CA TRP A 435 -11.19 -8.09 11.61
C TRP A 435 -10.48 -7.77 12.91
N VAL A 436 -9.16 -7.64 12.86
CA VAL A 436 -8.32 -7.18 13.96
C VAL A 436 -7.95 -5.74 13.68
N MET A 437 -8.30 -4.85 14.61
CA MET A 437 -8.09 -3.41 14.50
C MET A 437 -7.41 -2.86 15.75
N THR A 438 -6.64 -1.80 15.56
CA THR A 438 -6.06 -1.03 16.67
C THR A 438 -6.93 0.20 16.93
N ILE A 439 -7.30 0.45 18.18
CA ILE A 439 -8.07 1.63 18.60
C ILE A 439 -7.09 2.70 19.06
N LEU A 440 -7.12 3.85 18.37
CA LEU A 440 -6.27 5.00 18.67
C LEU A 440 -7.10 6.16 19.19
N ASP A 441 -6.55 6.93 20.12
CA ASP A 441 -7.11 8.23 20.48
C ASP A 441 -6.74 9.34 19.47
N SER A 442 -7.23 10.56 19.72
CA SER A 442 -6.94 11.74 18.91
C SER A 442 -5.46 12.13 18.85
N SER A 443 -4.66 11.70 19.84
CA SER A 443 -3.21 11.86 19.88
C SER A 443 -2.46 10.73 19.18
N HIS A 444 -3.16 9.78 18.56
CA HIS A 444 -2.62 8.54 17.96
C HIS A 444 -1.97 7.57 18.96
N ALA A 445 -2.29 7.67 20.25
CA ALA A 445 -1.88 6.67 21.23
C ALA A 445 -2.83 5.46 21.21
N ILE A 446 -2.27 4.26 21.40
CA ILE A 446 -3.06 3.02 21.46
C ILE A 446 -3.88 3.02 22.74
N ARG A 447 -5.21 2.87 22.60
CA ARG A 447 -6.15 2.70 23.71
C ARG A 447 -6.66 1.28 23.84
N GLY A 448 -6.50 0.47 22.80
CA GLY A 448 -6.80 -0.95 22.85
C GLY A 448 -6.84 -1.58 21.46
N TYR A 449 -7.36 -2.80 21.43
CA TYR A 449 -7.56 -3.59 20.23
C TYR A 449 -9.01 -4.04 20.15
N TYR A 450 -9.49 -4.21 18.93
CA TYR A 450 -10.87 -4.58 18.64
C TYR A 450 -10.89 -5.71 17.63
N TYR A 451 -11.51 -6.83 18.02
CA TYR A 451 -11.68 -8.03 17.21
C TYR A 451 -13.16 -8.13 16.87
N LEU A 452 -13.49 -8.13 15.59
CA LEU A 452 -14.86 -8.14 15.09
C LEU A 452 -15.05 -9.33 14.15
N ASP A 453 -16.09 -10.12 14.38
CA ASP A 453 -16.47 -11.18 13.45
C ASP A 453 -16.89 -10.56 12.12
N ALA A 454 -16.28 -11.00 11.03
CA ALA A 454 -16.50 -10.39 9.74
C ALA A 454 -17.87 -10.78 9.13
N GLN A 455 -18.53 -11.83 9.62
CA GLN A 455 -19.86 -12.26 9.17
C GLN A 455 -20.98 -11.65 10.03
N ASP A 456 -20.73 -11.47 11.33
CA ASP A 456 -21.70 -10.95 12.28
C ASP A 456 -21.14 -9.76 13.09
N GLN A 457 -21.60 -8.57 12.71
CA GLN A 457 -21.16 -7.31 13.31
C GLN A 457 -21.54 -7.12 14.79
N SER A 458 -22.41 -7.97 15.34
CA SER A 458 -22.77 -7.96 16.75
C SER A 458 -21.76 -8.70 17.63
N ILE A 459 -20.90 -9.52 17.01
CA ILE A 459 -19.91 -10.33 17.73
C ILE A 459 -18.55 -9.64 17.69
N TYR A 460 -18.18 -9.04 18.81
CA TYR A 460 -16.88 -8.39 18.96
C TYR A 460 -16.28 -8.61 20.34
N GLY A 461 -14.97 -8.39 20.44
CA GLY A 461 -14.23 -8.33 21.69
C GLY A 461 -13.25 -7.18 21.66
N SER A 462 -13.09 -6.50 22.80
CA SER A 462 -12.12 -5.42 22.95
C SER A 462 -11.28 -5.62 24.20
N GLY A 463 -10.08 -5.05 24.21
CA GLY A 463 -9.16 -5.15 25.34
C GLY A 463 -7.94 -4.24 25.16
N ASN A 464 -7.19 -4.03 26.24
CA ASN A 464 -6.05 -3.08 26.27
C ASN A 464 -4.83 -3.58 25.48
N ASN A 465 -4.74 -4.89 25.24
CA ASN A 465 -3.70 -5.55 24.45
C ASN A 465 -4.32 -6.64 23.54
N PRO A 466 -3.59 -7.11 22.51
CA PRO A 466 -4.15 -8.06 21.53
C PRO A 466 -4.67 -9.36 22.15
N THR A 467 -3.97 -9.87 23.17
CA THR A 467 -4.33 -11.11 23.85
C THR A 467 -5.64 -10.97 24.63
N SER A 468 -5.79 -9.89 25.41
CA SER A 468 -7.03 -9.63 26.16
C SER A 468 -8.23 -9.39 25.24
N ALA A 469 -8.04 -8.69 24.11
CA ALA A 469 -9.09 -8.49 23.12
C ALA A 469 -9.49 -9.79 22.43
N LEU A 470 -8.52 -10.66 22.12
CA LEU A 470 -8.77 -11.99 21.58
C LEU A 470 -9.54 -12.88 22.57
N ASP A 471 -9.18 -12.85 23.84
CA ASP A 471 -9.85 -13.64 24.88
C ASP A 471 -11.30 -13.14 25.07
N ALA A 472 -11.52 -11.82 25.08
CA ALA A 472 -12.86 -11.22 25.08
C ALA A 472 -13.69 -11.62 23.85
N PHE A 473 -13.06 -11.61 22.66
CA PHE A 473 -13.73 -12.00 21.41
C PHE A 473 -14.10 -13.48 21.40
N ARG A 474 -13.22 -14.36 21.86
CA ARG A 474 -13.53 -15.78 22.03
C ARG A 474 -14.68 -16.00 23.00
N GLN A 475 -14.74 -15.24 24.08
CA GLN A 475 -15.86 -15.29 25.00
C GLN A 475 -17.16 -14.84 24.32
N ALA A 476 -17.11 -13.78 23.49
CA ALA A 476 -18.24 -13.31 22.70
C ALA A 476 -18.72 -14.35 21.67
N LEU A 477 -17.80 -15.08 21.03
CA LEU A 477 -18.14 -16.19 20.13
C LEU A 477 -18.90 -17.31 20.85
N VAL A 478 -18.44 -17.70 22.05
CA VAL A 478 -19.12 -18.74 22.84
C VAL A 478 -20.48 -18.24 23.32
N ASN A 479 -20.58 -16.97 23.74
CA ASN A 479 -21.84 -16.38 24.18
C ASN A 479 -22.86 -16.29 23.05
N ASN A 480 -22.44 -15.87 21.86
CA ASN A 480 -23.30 -15.81 20.68
C ASN A 480 -23.67 -17.19 20.14
N GLY A 481 -22.81 -18.19 20.37
CA GLY A 481 -23.27 -19.59 20.32
C GLY A 481 -24.44 -19.82 21.28
N ALA A 482 -24.26 -19.53 22.57
CA ALA A 482 -25.27 -19.74 23.59
C ALA A 482 -26.59 -18.95 23.37
N THR A 483 -26.57 -17.81 22.66
CA THR A 483 -27.76 -17.01 22.29
C THR A 483 -28.29 -17.29 20.88
N ALA A 484 -27.71 -18.22 20.11
CA ALA A 484 -28.20 -18.61 18.78
C ALA A 484 -29.50 -19.43 18.83
N ARG A 485 -30.52 -18.93 19.53
CA ARG A 485 -31.87 -19.50 19.57
C ARG A 485 -32.67 -19.20 18.29
N ASN A 486 -32.12 -18.48 17.32
CA ASN A 486 -32.93 -17.87 16.25
C ASN A 486 -32.26 -17.89 14.86
N THR A 487 -31.77 -19.03 14.38
CA THR A 487 -31.53 -19.20 12.93
C THR A 487 -32.32 -20.40 12.41
N PRO A 488 -33.49 -20.18 11.79
CA PRO A 488 -34.26 -21.24 11.14
C PRO A 488 -33.38 -21.96 10.11
N GLY A 489 -33.19 -23.27 10.26
CA GLY A 489 -32.52 -24.12 9.26
C GLY A 489 -31.20 -24.79 9.67
N THR A 490 -30.70 -24.64 10.90
CA THR A 490 -29.57 -25.46 11.38
C THR A 490 -30.04 -26.89 11.73
N LYS A 491 -29.42 -27.91 11.13
CA LYS A 491 -29.71 -29.32 11.41
C LYS A 491 -29.25 -29.68 12.82
N GLN A 492 -30.19 -29.68 13.77
CA GLN A 492 -29.98 -30.16 15.12
C GLN A 492 -29.75 -31.66 15.15
N LYS A 493 -28.83 -32.13 15.99
CA LYS A 493 -28.62 -33.56 16.26
C LYS A 493 -28.96 -33.88 17.70
N ASN A 494 -29.64 -35.00 17.92
CA ASN A 494 -29.78 -35.57 19.25
C ASN A 494 -28.42 -36.15 19.68
N ILE A 495 -27.91 -35.70 20.82
CA ILE A 495 -26.65 -36.12 21.41
C ILE A 495 -26.94 -36.62 22.81
N GLN A 496 -26.35 -37.77 23.15
CA GLN A 496 -26.37 -38.32 24.49
C GLN A 496 -24.94 -38.70 24.87
N GLY A 497 -24.53 -38.41 26.10
CA GLY A 497 -23.20 -38.75 26.57
C GLY A 497 -22.98 -38.43 28.03
N THR A 498 -21.82 -38.85 28.52
CA THR A 498 -21.38 -38.63 29.90
C THR A 498 -20.45 -37.42 29.95
N VAL A 499 -20.68 -36.52 30.90
CA VAL A 499 -19.87 -35.32 31.08
C VAL A 499 -18.46 -35.70 31.50
N ASP A 500 -17.47 -35.19 30.77
CA ASP A 500 -16.06 -35.26 31.16
C ASP A 500 -15.72 -34.09 32.09
N ARG A 501 -15.99 -32.86 31.65
CA ARG A 501 -15.78 -31.64 32.43
C ARG A 501 -16.94 -30.67 32.27
N SER A 502 -17.25 -29.92 33.33
CA SER A 502 -18.20 -28.81 33.32
C SER A 502 -17.64 -27.58 34.03
N VAL A 503 -18.10 -26.39 33.64
CA VAL A 503 -17.81 -25.12 34.30
C VAL A 503 -19.03 -24.20 34.24
N VAL A 504 -19.40 -23.65 35.40
CA VAL A 504 -20.43 -22.62 35.51
C VAL A 504 -19.77 -21.27 35.26
N VAL A 505 -20.34 -20.49 34.34
CA VAL A 505 -19.88 -19.14 34.00
C VAL A 505 -20.92 -18.17 34.54
N SER A 506 -20.78 -17.88 35.84
CA SER A 506 -21.78 -17.20 36.66
C SER A 506 -22.08 -15.76 36.23
N ASP A 507 -21.13 -15.08 35.59
CA ASP A 507 -21.29 -13.71 35.09
C ASP A 507 -22.21 -13.61 33.86
N LYS A 508 -22.54 -14.74 33.21
CA LYS A 508 -23.28 -14.77 31.94
C LYS A 508 -24.42 -15.79 31.87
N ASN A 509 -24.88 -16.30 33.02
CA ASN A 509 -25.96 -17.29 33.12
C ASN A 509 -25.79 -18.45 32.11
N LYS A 510 -24.60 -19.06 32.07
CA LYS A 510 -24.32 -20.20 31.20
C LYS A 510 -23.47 -21.26 31.88
N VAL A 511 -23.58 -22.47 31.37
CA VAL A 511 -22.70 -23.59 31.71
C VAL A 511 -22.04 -24.10 30.43
N MET A 512 -20.75 -24.42 30.53
CA MET A 512 -20.00 -25.06 29.45
C MET A 512 -19.60 -26.46 29.90
N PHE A 513 -19.71 -27.45 29.02
CA PHE A 513 -19.32 -28.82 29.33
C PHE A 513 -18.76 -29.56 28.11
N THR A 514 -18.07 -30.66 28.36
CA THR A 514 -17.55 -31.59 27.35
C THR A 514 -18.06 -32.99 27.65
N LEU A 515 -18.15 -33.84 26.63
CA LEU A 515 -18.52 -35.24 26.79
C LEU A 515 -17.29 -36.13 26.67
N GLN A 516 -17.27 -37.26 27.36
CA GLN A 516 -16.20 -38.25 27.24
C GLN A 516 -16.02 -38.68 25.78
N GLY A 517 -14.77 -38.64 25.29
CA GLY A 517 -14.44 -38.98 23.90
C GLY A 517 -14.80 -37.91 22.85
N SER A 518 -15.26 -36.72 23.27
CA SER A 518 -15.56 -35.59 22.38
C SER A 518 -14.75 -34.35 22.75
N ASN A 519 -14.07 -33.76 21.77
CA ASN A 519 -13.41 -32.46 21.92
C ASN A 519 -14.37 -31.27 21.71
N THR A 520 -15.68 -31.51 21.61
CA THR A 520 -16.68 -30.46 21.41
C THR A 520 -17.06 -29.87 22.75
N VAL A 521 -16.94 -28.54 22.87
CA VAL A 521 -17.41 -27.79 24.03
C VAL A 521 -18.86 -27.39 23.81
N TYR A 522 -19.75 -27.98 24.59
CA TYR A 522 -21.16 -27.66 24.58
C TYR A 522 -21.45 -26.49 25.50
N THR A 523 -22.32 -25.57 25.06
CA THR A 523 -22.74 -24.43 25.87
C THR A 523 -24.25 -24.45 26.04
N ILE A 524 -24.70 -24.27 27.28
CA ILE A 524 -26.10 -24.23 27.66
C ILE A 524 -26.41 -22.93 28.42
N ASN A 525 -27.50 -22.27 28.04
CA ASN A 525 -28.00 -21.09 28.74
C ASN A 525 -28.78 -21.52 29.98
N THR A 526 -28.36 -21.06 31.16
CA THR A 526 -28.97 -21.46 32.43
C THR A 526 -30.27 -20.72 32.70
N ASN A 527 -30.57 -19.64 31.97
CA ASN A 527 -31.89 -19.00 32.02
C ASN A 527 -32.97 -19.91 31.43
N ASP A 528 -32.62 -20.66 30.39
CA ASP A 528 -33.54 -21.59 29.71
C ASP A 528 -33.61 -22.95 30.43
N TYR A 529 -32.50 -23.35 31.06
CA TYR A 529 -32.36 -24.62 31.74
C TYR A 529 -31.71 -24.43 33.11
N ALA A 530 -32.50 -24.07 34.12
CA ALA A 530 -32.00 -23.79 35.47
C ALA A 530 -31.18 -24.96 36.08
N LYS A 531 -31.57 -26.21 35.80
CA LYS A 531 -30.86 -27.43 36.23
C LYS A 531 -29.47 -27.59 35.61
N ALA A 532 -29.15 -26.84 34.56
CA ALA A 532 -27.82 -26.88 33.94
C ALA A 532 -26.72 -26.41 34.89
N ASN A 533 -27.03 -25.50 35.83
CA ASN A 533 -26.09 -25.05 36.87
C ASN A 533 -25.56 -26.18 37.77
N LEU A 534 -26.23 -27.33 37.77
CA LEU A 534 -25.92 -28.45 38.64
C LEU A 534 -25.13 -29.56 37.93
N ILE A 535 -24.75 -29.36 36.66
CA ILE A 535 -24.00 -30.37 35.88
C ILE A 535 -22.64 -30.67 36.53
N ARG A 536 -22.35 -31.95 36.74
CA ARG A 536 -21.07 -32.44 37.26
C ARG A 536 -20.40 -33.41 36.28
N PRO A 537 -19.05 -33.54 36.34
CA PRO A 537 -18.35 -34.67 35.73
C PRO A 537 -19.01 -36.00 36.13
N GLY A 538 -19.26 -36.87 35.15
CA GLY A 538 -19.96 -38.15 35.34
C GLY A 538 -21.47 -38.12 35.10
N ASP A 539 -22.10 -36.94 35.00
CA ASP A 539 -23.52 -36.85 34.68
C ASP A 539 -23.82 -37.34 33.25
N LYS A 540 -24.93 -38.06 33.11
CA LYS A 540 -25.49 -38.45 31.81
C LYS A 540 -26.44 -37.38 31.31
N LEU A 541 -26.11 -36.81 30.15
CA LEU A 541 -26.88 -35.74 29.53
C LEU A 541 -27.48 -36.23 28.22
N LYS A 542 -28.71 -35.79 27.96
CA LYS A 542 -29.41 -35.94 26.68
C LYS A 542 -29.88 -34.57 26.22
N PHE A 543 -29.53 -34.21 24.99
CA PHE A 543 -29.85 -32.89 24.45
C PHE A 543 -29.84 -32.87 22.94
N LYS A 544 -30.41 -31.82 22.36
CA LYS A 544 -30.20 -31.43 20.97
C LYS A 544 -29.06 -30.45 20.89
N ALA A 545 -28.19 -30.61 19.90
CA ALA A 545 -27.14 -29.66 19.65
C ALA A 545 -27.04 -29.28 18.18
N SER A 546 -26.90 -27.98 17.95
CA SER A 546 -26.45 -27.42 16.68
C SER A 546 -24.93 -27.32 16.72
N VAL A 547 -24.25 -28.31 16.14
CA VAL A 547 -22.79 -28.30 15.97
C VAL A 547 -22.48 -27.74 14.59
N VAL A 548 -21.87 -26.56 14.55
CA VAL A 548 -21.45 -25.94 13.29
C VAL A 548 -20.32 -26.77 12.69
N LYS A 549 -20.45 -27.18 11.42
CA LYS A 549 -19.46 -28.02 10.72
C LYS A 549 -18.10 -27.30 10.72
N GLY A 550 -17.08 -27.91 11.34
CA GLY A 550 -15.73 -27.32 11.47
C GLY A 550 -15.49 -26.52 12.76
N GLN A 551 -16.47 -26.38 13.64
CA GLN A 551 -16.30 -25.74 14.96
C GLN A 551 -16.32 -26.77 16.09
N SER A 552 -15.49 -26.57 17.11
CA SER A 552 -15.48 -27.37 18.35
C SER A 552 -16.44 -26.82 19.41
N VAL A 553 -17.52 -26.14 18.99
CA VAL A 553 -18.52 -25.55 19.89
C VAL A 553 -19.92 -25.95 19.43
N GLY A 554 -20.76 -26.41 20.35
CA GLY A 554 -22.15 -26.78 20.10
C GLY A 554 -23.10 -26.12 21.08
N ASN A 555 -24.22 -25.60 20.58
CA ASN A 555 -25.24 -24.98 21.43
C ASN A 555 -26.31 -26.00 21.79
N VAL A 556 -26.65 -26.05 23.06
CA VAL A 556 -27.50 -27.08 23.64
C VAL A 556 -28.94 -26.58 23.76
N GLU A 557 -29.87 -27.39 23.24
CA GLU A 557 -31.32 -27.26 23.35
C GLU A 557 -31.92 -28.59 23.80
N ASP A 558 -33.20 -28.58 24.19
CA ASP A 558 -33.93 -29.77 24.70
C ASP A 558 -33.12 -30.56 25.73
N PHE A 559 -32.53 -29.84 26.68
CA PHE A 559 -31.60 -30.39 27.64
C PHE A 559 -32.29 -31.17 28.77
N ILE A 560 -31.78 -32.37 29.01
CA ILE A 560 -32.15 -33.25 30.11
C ILE A 560 -30.86 -33.76 30.76
N ASN A 561 -30.75 -33.57 32.07
CA ASN A 561 -29.75 -34.27 32.89
C ASN A 561 -30.42 -35.49 33.53
N GLU A 562 -30.09 -36.68 33.04
CA GLU A 562 -30.67 -37.95 33.51
C GLU A 562 -30.14 -38.37 34.89
N SER A 563 -29.11 -37.68 35.40
CA SER A 563 -28.47 -37.96 36.69
C SER A 563 -29.04 -37.10 37.82
N LEU A 564 -29.80 -36.05 37.49
CA LEU A 564 -30.53 -35.21 38.45
C LEU A 564 -31.98 -35.71 38.53
N ARG A 565 -32.28 -36.53 39.54
CA ARG A 565 -33.66 -36.94 39.86
C ARG A 565 -34.45 -35.79 40.45
#